data_AF-A0AAV7S5R0-F1
#
_entry.id   AF-A0AAV7S5R0-F1
#
_cell.length_a   1.000
_cell.length_b   1.000
_cell.length_c   1.000
_cell.angle_alpha   90.00
_cell.angle_beta   90.00
_cell.angle_gamma   90.00
#
_symmetry.space_group_name_H-M   'P 1'
#
loop_
_entity.id
_entity.type
_entity.pdbx_description
1 polymer ?
#
loop_
_entity_poly.entity_id
_entity_poly.type
_entity_poly.pdbx_seq_one_letter_code
_entity_poly.pdbx_strand_id
1 'polypeptide(L)'
;MRVPGSSLRRCGLAGLCCGDLATVLCTNPSLLELTLTDNELGDSGARELCEGLRHPDCRLKKLEMWGCSLTDSCCEHLSLVLGINQNLLELDLGNNKLGDPGARLLCEGLKHPDCKLQKLMLDRCSLTESGCSDLSSVFCVNHRLTDLDLADNELWDSGVAKLCEGLRHPDCKLQRLGLRSCSLTGSSFAELSSMLCTSSSLTALNLGGNSLHDPAVSQLCEGLKHPGCRIQALELWMCSLTESSCVALSSVLSTSPSLTDLDLSDNEIGDSGVKRLCEGLKHTGCKVQKLRLDDTKLTDDCVPELCAALLEKRDLQRLSLRWNLLTDLSIVFFTPLLETCSSLSELKLSGNKFTDAGEVQSAQVLEGRKLLGKAVSLTVPVNYWAPVAKSQLFRLIRGYPGHGPDLQPQIDLLQDLSSQAPASQDDLLPQLRLVMAKNLQPLLDRLHPLLDRLAPLLDRLAPLLAKACPAAGQACPIAGQACPTAGQACPTAGQACPTAGQACPIAGQACPIAG
;
A
#
# COMPACT_ATOMS: atom_id res chain seq x y z
N MET A 1 -5.82 -15.11 9.02
CA MET A 1 -4.75 -15.99 8.48
C MET A 1 -5.30 -16.61 7.21
N ARG A 2 -4.70 -16.34 6.04
CA ARG A 2 -5.07 -17.04 4.80
C ARG A 2 -4.65 -18.50 4.93
N VAL A 3 -5.54 -19.44 4.65
CA VAL A 3 -5.20 -20.86 4.62
C VAL A 3 -4.26 -21.07 3.42
N PRO A 4 -3.03 -21.59 3.61
CA PRO A 4 -2.17 -21.98 2.50
C PRO A 4 -2.87 -23.11 1.74
N GLY A 5 -3.33 -22.85 0.51
CA GLY A 5 -3.97 -23.86 -0.36
C GLY A 5 -5.32 -23.48 -1.00
N SER A 6 -5.93 -22.33 -0.66
CA SER A 6 -7.21 -21.90 -1.25
C SER A 6 -7.10 -21.09 -2.56
N SER A 7 -5.88 -20.82 -3.02
CA SER A 7 -5.64 -20.02 -4.23
C SER A 7 -5.09 -20.89 -5.35
N LEU A 8 -5.88 -21.04 -6.40
CA LEU A 8 -5.55 -21.74 -7.65
C LEU A 8 -5.48 -20.74 -8.82
N ARG A 9 -4.98 -19.53 -8.55
CA ARG A 9 -4.88 -18.46 -9.55
C ARG A 9 -3.86 -18.81 -10.64
N ARG A 10 -4.23 -18.65 -11.92
CA ARG A 10 -3.36 -18.90 -13.09
C ARG A 10 -2.73 -20.30 -13.06
N CYS A 11 -3.51 -21.31 -12.69
CA CYS A 11 -3.04 -22.69 -12.61
C CYS A 11 -3.29 -23.49 -13.90
N GLY A 12 -3.86 -22.85 -14.94
CA GLY A 12 -4.21 -23.54 -16.18
C GLY A 12 -5.39 -24.50 -16.01
N LEU A 13 -6.26 -24.23 -15.03
CA LEU A 13 -7.49 -25.01 -14.84
C LEU A 13 -8.44 -24.73 -16.01
N ALA A 14 -9.07 -25.80 -16.50
CA ALA A 14 -10.07 -25.75 -17.56
C ALA A 14 -11.40 -26.31 -17.02
N GLY A 15 -12.51 -26.06 -17.71
CA GLY A 15 -13.84 -26.48 -17.25
C GLY A 15 -13.96 -27.95 -16.82
N LEU A 16 -13.19 -28.86 -17.40
CA LEU A 16 -13.21 -30.30 -17.09
C LEU A 16 -12.82 -30.65 -15.64
N CYS A 17 -12.07 -29.79 -14.93
CA CYS A 17 -11.70 -30.04 -13.54
C CYS A 17 -12.71 -29.47 -12.54
N CYS A 18 -13.77 -28.79 -13.01
CA CYS A 18 -14.74 -28.15 -12.13
C CYS A 18 -15.61 -29.15 -11.36
N GLY A 19 -15.88 -30.34 -11.89
CA GLY A 19 -16.55 -31.43 -11.16
C GLY A 19 -15.76 -31.91 -9.94
N ASP A 20 -14.43 -32.02 -10.07
CA ASP A 20 -13.56 -32.37 -8.94
C ASP A 20 -13.56 -31.24 -7.90
N LEU A 21 -13.48 -29.98 -8.35
CA LEU A 21 -13.57 -28.82 -7.46
C LEU A 21 -14.93 -28.74 -6.75
N ALA A 22 -16.03 -29.03 -7.47
CA ALA A 22 -17.37 -29.10 -6.89
C ALA A 22 -17.44 -30.17 -5.79
N THR A 23 -16.79 -31.32 -6.00
CA THR A 23 -16.68 -32.38 -4.99
C THR A 23 -15.89 -31.90 -3.76
N VAL A 24 -14.81 -31.14 -3.96
CA VAL A 24 -14.03 -30.53 -2.87
C VAL A 24 -14.87 -29.53 -2.07
N LEU A 25 -15.69 -28.71 -2.73
CA LEU A 25 -16.59 -27.77 -2.06
C LEU A 25 -17.56 -28.46 -1.09
N CYS A 26 -18.00 -29.68 -1.43
CA CYS A 26 -18.94 -30.45 -0.62
C CYS A 26 -18.27 -31.27 0.49
N THR A 27 -17.04 -31.74 0.25
CA THR A 27 -16.35 -32.69 1.15
C THR A 27 -15.37 -32.01 2.11
N ASN A 28 -14.98 -30.76 1.83
CA ASN A 28 -14.03 -30.02 2.65
C ASN A 28 -14.71 -28.88 3.42
N PRO A 29 -15.19 -29.11 4.66
CA PRO A 29 -15.83 -28.07 5.46
C PRO A 29 -14.87 -26.98 5.96
N SER A 30 -13.55 -27.19 5.82
CA SER A 30 -12.54 -26.19 6.19
C SER A 30 -12.25 -25.16 5.08
N LEU A 31 -12.71 -25.41 3.86
CA LEU A 31 -12.52 -24.51 2.73
C LEU A 31 -13.54 -23.36 2.80
N LEU A 32 -13.09 -22.20 3.27
CA LEU A 32 -13.93 -21.01 3.43
C LEU A 32 -13.75 -19.97 2.30
N GLU A 33 -12.62 -20.00 1.62
CA GLU A 33 -12.28 -19.09 0.53
C GLU A 33 -11.71 -19.92 -0.62
N LEU A 34 -12.03 -19.55 -1.87
CA LEU A 34 -11.48 -20.20 -3.06
C LEU A 34 -11.24 -19.13 -4.13
N THR A 35 -10.00 -19.05 -4.61
CA THR A 35 -9.62 -18.17 -5.72
C THR A 35 -9.30 -19.02 -6.94
N LEU A 36 -10.09 -18.83 -8.01
CA LEU A 36 -9.93 -19.45 -9.32
C LEU A 36 -9.55 -18.45 -10.41
N THR A 37 -9.17 -17.23 -10.03
CA THR A 37 -8.85 -16.14 -10.96
C THR A 37 -7.89 -16.54 -12.09
N ASP A 38 -8.15 -16.04 -13.30
CA ASP A 38 -7.36 -16.25 -14.51
C ASP A 38 -7.18 -17.74 -14.85
N ASN A 39 -8.29 -18.49 -14.86
CA ASN A 39 -8.36 -19.86 -15.38
C ASN A 39 -9.51 -19.98 -16.38
N GLU A 40 -9.33 -20.73 -17.46
CA GLU A 40 -10.33 -20.85 -18.54
C GLU A 40 -11.43 -21.87 -18.19
N LEU A 41 -12.18 -21.59 -17.13
CA LEU A 41 -13.25 -22.48 -16.65
C LEU A 41 -14.41 -22.57 -17.65
N GLY A 42 -14.79 -21.42 -18.22
CA GLY A 42 -15.95 -21.30 -19.10
C GLY A 42 -17.28 -21.57 -18.39
N ASP A 43 -18.38 -21.41 -19.13
CA ASP A 43 -19.73 -21.55 -18.55
C ASP A 43 -20.05 -22.97 -18.09
N SER A 44 -19.52 -23.99 -18.78
CA SER A 44 -19.68 -25.39 -18.36
C SER A 44 -18.98 -25.66 -17.03
N GLY A 45 -17.74 -25.16 -16.86
CA GLY A 45 -17.02 -25.28 -15.60
C GLY A 45 -17.70 -24.51 -14.47
N ALA A 46 -18.21 -23.31 -14.74
CA ALA A 46 -18.97 -22.55 -13.75
C ALA A 46 -20.26 -23.27 -13.33
N ARG A 47 -20.96 -23.92 -14.28
CA ARG A 47 -22.15 -24.73 -13.99
C ARG A 47 -21.83 -25.90 -13.05
N GLU A 48 -20.76 -26.64 -13.30
CA GLU A 48 -20.34 -27.74 -12.43
C GLU A 48 -19.98 -27.24 -11.02
N LEU A 49 -19.24 -26.12 -10.92
CA LEU A 49 -18.95 -25.49 -9.63
C LEU A 49 -20.23 -25.08 -8.90
N CYS A 50 -21.23 -24.57 -9.61
CA CYS A 50 -22.52 -24.21 -9.02
C CYS A 50 -23.26 -25.42 -8.42
N GLU A 51 -23.07 -26.63 -8.94
CA GLU A 51 -23.61 -27.84 -8.30
C GLU A 51 -23.00 -28.07 -6.93
N GLY A 52 -21.69 -27.93 -6.80
CA GLY A 52 -21.00 -28.02 -5.51
C GLY A 52 -21.38 -26.88 -4.55
N LEU A 53 -21.53 -25.66 -5.07
CA LEU A 53 -21.97 -24.51 -4.27
C LEU A 53 -23.39 -24.67 -3.73
N ARG A 54 -24.30 -25.33 -4.45
CA ARG A 54 -25.67 -25.58 -3.96
C ARG A 54 -25.74 -26.69 -2.92
N HIS A 55 -24.68 -27.47 -2.73
CA HIS A 55 -24.69 -28.57 -1.78
C HIS A 55 -24.80 -28.07 -0.33
N PRO A 56 -25.64 -28.69 0.52
CA PRO A 56 -25.87 -28.23 1.89
C PRO A 56 -24.61 -28.25 2.77
N ASP A 57 -23.62 -29.08 2.43
CA ASP A 57 -22.35 -29.15 3.17
C ASP A 57 -21.31 -28.14 2.72
N CYS A 58 -21.55 -27.40 1.63
CA CYS A 58 -20.64 -26.34 1.20
C CYS A 58 -20.55 -25.25 2.28
N ARG A 59 -19.33 -24.94 2.73
CA ARG A 59 -19.03 -23.90 3.75
C ARG A 59 -18.31 -22.69 3.15
N LEU A 60 -18.18 -22.64 1.82
CA LEU A 60 -17.47 -21.57 1.14
C LEU A 60 -18.16 -20.22 1.40
N LYS A 61 -17.39 -19.26 1.88
CA LYS A 61 -17.82 -17.89 2.16
C LYS A 61 -17.40 -16.91 1.06
N LYS A 62 -16.30 -17.20 0.38
CA LYS A 62 -15.74 -16.34 -0.67
C LYS A 62 -15.32 -17.13 -1.89
N LEU A 63 -15.77 -16.69 -3.06
CA LEU A 63 -15.38 -17.24 -4.34
C LEU A 63 -14.89 -16.13 -5.27
N GLU A 64 -13.67 -16.26 -5.79
CA GLU A 64 -13.12 -15.36 -6.81
C GLU A 64 -12.99 -16.10 -8.15
N MET A 65 -13.72 -15.67 -9.16
CA MET A 65 -13.71 -16.18 -10.53
C MET A 65 -13.38 -15.06 -11.54
N TRP A 66 -12.53 -14.12 -11.13
CA TRP A 66 -12.09 -13.03 -11.99
C TRP A 66 -11.39 -13.57 -13.26
N GLY A 67 -11.73 -13.08 -14.45
CA GLY A 67 -11.07 -13.50 -15.69
C GLY A 67 -11.19 -15.00 -15.97
N CYS A 68 -12.37 -15.59 -15.76
CA CYS A 68 -12.60 -17.04 -15.90
C CYS A 68 -13.31 -17.46 -17.21
N SER A 69 -13.36 -16.56 -18.19
CA SER A 69 -14.00 -16.76 -19.49
C SER A 69 -15.51 -17.08 -19.37
N LEU A 70 -16.18 -16.46 -18.41
CA LEU A 70 -17.62 -16.63 -18.18
C LEU A 70 -18.45 -15.68 -19.07
N THR A 71 -19.64 -16.12 -19.44
CA THR A 71 -20.65 -15.33 -20.16
C THR A 71 -21.97 -15.30 -19.38
N ASP A 72 -22.99 -14.63 -19.92
CA ASP A 72 -24.35 -14.61 -19.35
C ASP A 72 -24.94 -16.02 -19.16
N SER A 73 -24.49 -17.00 -19.94
CA SER A 73 -24.99 -18.38 -19.90
C SER A 73 -24.81 -19.07 -18.54
N CYS A 74 -23.79 -18.69 -17.76
CA CYS A 74 -23.60 -19.26 -16.41
C CYS A 74 -24.44 -18.55 -15.33
N CYS A 75 -24.96 -17.35 -15.60
CA CYS A 75 -25.61 -16.51 -14.57
C CYS A 75 -26.92 -17.09 -14.05
N GLU A 76 -27.63 -17.92 -14.83
CA GLU A 76 -28.80 -18.67 -14.33
C GLU A 76 -28.41 -19.60 -13.18
N HIS A 77 -27.27 -20.30 -13.31
CA HIS A 77 -26.78 -21.23 -12.30
C HIS A 77 -26.27 -20.51 -11.05
N LEU A 78 -25.60 -19.38 -11.24
CA LEU A 78 -25.14 -18.50 -10.15
C LEU A 78 -26.34 -17.88 -9.42
N SER A 79 -27.37 -17.44 -10.14
CA SER A 79 -28.62 -16.94 -9.55
C SER A 79 -29.26 -17.96 -8.62
N LEU A 80 -29.35 -19.23 -9.04
CA LEU A 80 -29.81 -20.33 -8.20
C LEU A 80 -28.92 -20.56 -6.97
N VAL A 81 -27.60 -20.42 -7.10
CA VAL A 81 -26.68 -20.48 -5.95
C VAL A 81 -27.01 -19.40 -4.93
N LEU A 82 -27.27 -18.16 -5.37
CA LEU A 82 -27.61 -17.06 -4.46
C LEU A 82 -28.92 -17.31 -3.70
N GLY A 83 -29.88 -18.00 -4.29
CA GLY A 83 -31.13 -18.37 -3.61
C GLY A 83 -31.01 -19.54 -2.62
N ILE A 84 -30.07 -20.47 -2.85
CA ILE A 84 -29.96 -21.73 -2.10
C ILE A 84 -28.83 -21.70 -1.08
N ASN A 85 -27.64 -21.23 -1.46
CA ASN A 85 -26.44 -21.29 -0.63
C ASN A 85 -26.55 -20.31 0.55
N GLN A 86 -26.40 -20.82 1.77
CA GLN A 86 -26.55 -20.06 3.01
C GLN A 86 -25.22 -19.56 3.62
N ASN A 87 -24.09 -19.78 2.93
CA ASN A 87 -22.74 -19.51 3.42
C ASN A 87 -21.97 -18.51 2.57
N LEU A 88 -22.26 -18.39 1.27
CA LEU A 88 -21.53 -17.52 0.35
C LEU A 88 -21.85 -16.04 0.65
N LEU A 89 -20.82 -15.29 1.02
CA LEU A 89 -20.89 -13.88 1.40
C LEU A 89 -20.23 -12.97 0.36
N GLU A 90 -19.18 -13.43 -0.32
CA GLU A 90 -18.44 -12.67 -1.31
C GLU A 90 -18.32 -13.45 -2.63
N LEU A 91 -18.69 -12.80 -3.73
CA LEU A 91 -18.58 -13.32 -5.07
C LEU A 91 -17.91 -12.29 -5.97
N ASP A 92 -16.77 -12.67 -6.56
CA ASP A 92 -16.05 -11.85 -7.51
C ASP A 92 -16.11 -12.51 -8.90
N LEU A 93 -16.80 -11.84 -9.83
CA LEU A 93 -16.97 -12.26 -11.22
C LEU A 93 -16.29 -11.28 -12.19
N GLY A 94 -15.40 -10.42 -11.72
CA GLY A 94 -14.84 -9.35 -12.54
C GLY A 94 -14.11 -9.88 -13.79
N ASN A 95 -13.98 -9.03 -14.81
CA ASN A 95 -13.32 -9.37 -16.07
C ASN A 95 -13.89 -10.62 -16.78
N ASN A 96 -15.22 -10.77 -16.77
CA ASN A 96 -15.97 -11.79 -17.50
C ASN A 96 -17.04 -11.14 -18.39
N LYS A 97 -17.40 -11.73 -19.53
CA LYS A 97 -18.32 -11.09 -20.50
C LYS A 97 -19.78 -11.39 -20.17
N LEU A 98 -20.23 -11.04 -18.96
CA LEU A 98 -21.58 -11.34 -18.48
C LEU A 98 -22.66 -10.49 -19.17
N GLY A 99 -22.36 -9.22 -19.44
CA GLY A 99 -23.31 -8.28 -20.02
C GLY A 99 -24.57 -8.04 -19.19
N ASP A 100 -25.45 -7.18 -19.70
CA ASP A 100 -26.72 -6.86 -19.04
C ASP A 100 -27.63 -8.08 -18.83
N PRO A 101 -27.75 -9.07 -19.76
CA PRO A 101 -28.53 -10.27 -19.52
C PRO A 101 -28.03 -11.08 -18.31
N GLY A 102 -26.71 -11.21 -18.17
CA GLY A 102 -26.09 -11.88 -17.03
C GLY A 102 -26.33 -11.12 -15.72
N ALA A 103 -26.17 -9.80 -15.72
CA ALA A 103 -26.45 -8.96 -14.55
C ALA A 103 -27.92 -9.06 -14.11
N ARG A 104 -28.86 -9.07 -15.05
CA ARG A 104 -30.30 -9.25 -14.76
C ARG A 104 -30.57 -10.57 -14.04
N LEU A 105 -30.02 -11.68 -14.54
CA LEU A 105 -30.17 -12.99 -13.89
C LEU A 105 -29.57 -13.01 -12.49
N LEU A 106 -28.39 -12.40 -12.29
CA LEU A 106 -27.81 -12.25 -10.95
C LEU A 106 -28.70 -11.41 -10.04
N CYS A 107 -29.33 -10.34 -10.56
CA CYS A 107 -30.27 -9.52 -9.80
C CYS A 107 -31.51 -10.31 -9.33
N GLU A 108 -31.99 -11.27 -10.12
CA GLU A 108 -33.06 -12.18 -9.67
C GLU A 108 -32.64 -12.99 -8.45
N GLY A 109 -31.42 -13.55 -8.47
CA GLY A 109 -30.85 -14.30 -7.35
C GLY A 109 -30.59 -13.42 -6.12
N LEU A 110 -30.11 -12.19 -6.33
CA LEU A 110 -29.93 -11.21 -5.26
C LEU A 110 -31.25 -10.81 -4.60
N LYS A 111 -32.35 -10.75 -5.35
CA LYS A 111 -33.68 -10.44 -4.80
C LYS A 111 -34.29 -11.61 -4.01
N HIS A 112 -33.71 -12.80 -4.08
CA HIS A 112 -34.20 -13.94 -3.31
C HIS A 112 -34.09 -13.67 -1.80
N PRO A 113 -35.14 -13.92 -1.00
CA PRO A 113 -35.18 -13.56 0.43
C PRO A 113 -34.09 -14.24 1.27
N ASP A 114 -33.65 -15.43 0.84
CA ASP A 114 -32.62 -16.19 1.55
C ASP A 114 -31.19 -15.83 1.15
N CYS A 115 -31.00 -14.96 0.15
CA CYS A 115 -29.67 -14.56 -0.31
C CYS A 115 -28.82 -13.98 0.83
N LYS A 116 -27.62 -14.53 1.01
CA LYS A 116 -26.66 -14.10 2.06
C LYS A 116 -25.53 -13.23 1.55
N LEU A 117 -25.46 -13.01 0.23
CA LEU A 117 -24.36 -12.30 -0.39
C LEU A 117 -24.29 -10.85 0.14
N GLN A 118 -23.10 -10.46 0.55
CA GLN A 118 -22.79 -9.13 1.08
C GLN A 118 -21.95 -8.33 0.10
N LYS A 119 -21.09 -9.01 -0.68
CA LYS A 119 -20.18 -8.39 -1.63
C LYS A 119 -20.27 -9.04 -3.01
N LEU A 120 -20.44 -8.20 -4.02
CA LEU A 120 -20.47 -8.60 -5.42
C LEU A 120 -19.52 -7.72 -6.23
N MET A 121 -18.57 -8.32 -6.93
CA MET A 121 -17.68 -7.63 -7.86
C MET A 121 -18.10 -7.97 -9.29
N LEU A 122 -18.46 -6.95 -10.06
CA LEU A 122 -18.82 -7.02 -11.48
C LEU A 122 -17.96 -6.03 -12.28
N ASP A 123 -16.74 -5.76 -11.85
CA ASP A 123 -15.83 -4.91 -12.61
C ASP A 123 -15.53 -5.54 -13.97
N ARG A 124 -15.41 -4.74 -15.04
CA ARG A 124 -15.12 -5.23 -16.40
C ARG A 124 -16.05 -6.36 -16.86
N CYS A 125 -17.35 -6.24 -16.56
CA CYS A 125 -18.36 -7.26 -16.90
C CYS A 125 -19.15 -6.99 -18.19
N SER A 126 -18.74 -5.98 -18.97
CA SER A 126 -19.45 -5.52 -20.17
C SER A 126 -20.87 -5.05 -19.89
N LEU A 127 -21.11 -4.48 -18.70
CA LEU A 127 -22.39 -3.88 -18.34
C LEU A 127 -22.57 -2.52 -19.01
N THR A 128 -23.81 -2.18 -19.34
CA THR A 128 -24.20 -0.88 -19.88
C THR A 128 -25.21 -0.19 -18.97
N GLU A 129 -25.66 1.00 -19.37
CA GLU A 129 -26.76 1.73 -18.74
C GLU A 129 -28.05 0.91 -18.55
N SER A 130 -28.29 -0.11 -19.39
CA SER A 130 -29.48 -0.96 -19.30
C SER A 130 -29.47 -1.83 -18.02
N GLY A 131 -28.34 -2.46 -17.71
CA GLY A 131 -28.18 -3.31 -16.52
C GLY A 131 -28.32 -2.55 -15.20
N CYS A 132 -28.11 -1.22 -15.19
CA CYS A 132 -28.27 -0.39 -14.00
C CYS A 132 -29.70 -0.36 -13.45
N SER A 133 -30.72 -0.55 -14.30
CA SER A 133 -32.11 -0.60 -13.84
C SER A 133 -32.38 -1.86 -13.00
N ASP A 134 -31.86 -3.00 -13.44
CA ASP A 134 -31.96 -4.26 -12.71
C ASP A 134 -31.20 -4.19 -11.38
N LEU A 135 -29.96 -3.69 -11.40
CA LEU A 135 -29.16 -3.49 -10.18
C LEU A 135 -29.84 -2.54 -9.19
N SER A 136 -30.37 -1.41 -9.68
CA SER A 136 -31.09 -0.43 -8.85
C SER A 136 -32.27 -1.06 -8.12
N SER A 137 -33.02 -1.93 -8.79
CA SER A 137 -34.17 -2.63 -8.20
C SER A 137 -33.80 -3.67 -7.13
N VAL A 138 -32.52 -4.05 -7.01
CA VAL A 138 -32.05 -4.91 -5.91
C VAL A 138 -32.00 -4.11 -4.60
N PHE A 139 -31.69 -2.81 -4.64
CA PHE A 139 -31.42 -2.00 -3.45
C PHE A 139 -32.62 -1.83 -2.51
N CYS A 140 -33.85 -1.93 -3.01
CA CYS A 140 -35.05 -1.88 -2.17
C CYS A 140 -35.49 -3.25 -1.63
N VAL A 141 -34.97 -4.35 -2.17
CA VAL A 141 -35.39 -5.72 -1.84
C VAL A 141 -34.33 -6.46 -1.02
N ASN A 142 -33.06 -6.34 -1.41
CA ASN A 142 -31.96 -7.03 -0.75
C ASN A 142 -31.43 -6.17 0.41
N HIS A 143 -31.45 -6.74 1.61
CA HIS A 143 -30.98 -6.09 2.85
C HIS A 143 -29.67 -6.68 3.39
N ARG A 144 -28.87 -7.30 2.52
CA ARG A 144 -27.60 -7.97 2.85
C ARG A 144 -26.44 -7.44 2.02
N LEU A 145 -26.67 -7.07 0.77
CA LEU A 145 -25.65 -6.51 -0.11
C LEU A 145 -25.19 -5.14 0.42
N THR A 146 -23.92 -5.09 0.84
CA THR A 146 -23.26 -3.89 1.36
C THR A 146 -22.21 -3.36 0.39
N ASP A 147 -21.67 -4.21 -0.47
CA ASP A 147 -20.53 -3.88 -1.33
C ASP A 147 -20.82 -4.29 -2.77
N LEU A 148 -20.81 -3.31 -3.67
CA LEU A 148 -20.98 -3.53 -5.10
C LEU A 148 -19.89 -2.78 -5.86
N ASP A 149 -19.13 -3.51 -6.67
CA ASP A 149 -18.16 -2.91 -7.57
C ASP A 149 -18.61 -3.09 -9.03
N LEU A 150 -18.76 -1.97 -9.74
CA LEU A 150 -19.14 -1.91 -11.15
C LEU A 150 -18.05 -1.25 -12.00
N ALA A 151 -16.84 -1.12 -11.47
CA ALA A 151 -15.73 -0.44 -12.14
C ALA A 151 -15.48 -0.95 -13.57
N ASP A 152 -14.99 -0.07 -14.44
CA ASP A 152 -14.59 -0.40 -15.80
C ASP A 152 -15.75 -1.02 -16.63
N ASN A 153 -16.98 -0.54 -16.44
CA ASN A 153 -18.15 -0.84 -17.28
C ASN A 153 -18.68 0.44 -17.92
N GLU A 154 -19.27 0.38 -19.11
CA GLU A 154 -19.77 1.55 -19.83
C GLU A 154 -21.18 1.95 -19.35
N LEU A 155 -21.30 2.38 -18.09
CA LEU A 155 -22.59 2.68 -17.47
C LEU A 155 -23.15 4.05 -17.89
N TRP A 156 -22.26 5.00 -18.22
CA TRP A 156 -22.60 6.39 -18.55
C TRP A 156 -23.42 7.10 -17.44
N ASP A 157 -23.68 8.39 -17.65
CA ASP A 157 -24.45 9.20 -16.68
C ASP A 157 -25.89 8.69 -16.50
N SER A 158 -26.52 8.18 -17.57
CA SER A 158 -27.86 7.58 -17.58
C SER A 158 -27.96 6.37 -16.64
N GLY A 159 -27.01 5.44 -16.71
CA GLY A 159 -26.96 4.27 -15.85
C GLY A 159 -26.75 4.64 -14.39
N VAL A 160 -25.83 5.57 -14.10
CA VAL A 160 -25.59 6.02 -12.71
C VAL A 160 -26.78 6.79 -12.15
N ALA A 161 -27.50 7.56 -12.96
CA ALA A 161 -28.77 8.17 -12.53
C ALA A 161 -29.79 7.11 -12.10
N LYS A 162 -29.87 5.97 -12.82
CA LYS A 162 -30.72 4.83 -12.43
C LYS A 162 -30.28 4.17 -11.13
N LEU A 163 -28.98 3.98 -10.92
CA LEU A 163 -28.46 3.49 -9.63
C LEU A 163 -28.81 4.45 -8.48
N CYS A 164 -28.73 5.76 -8.71
CA CYS A 164 -29.11 6.77 -7.73
C CYS A 164 -30.58 6.67 -7.33
N GLU A 165 -31.50 6.31 -8.23
CA GLU A 165 -32.91 6.08 -7.89
C GLU A 165 -33.07 5.02 -6.80
N GLY A 166 -32.38 3.88 -6.91
CA GLY A 166 -32.43 2.80 -5.91
C GLY A 166 -31.66 3.12 -4.63
N LEU A 167 -30.52 3.82 -4.72
CA LEU A 167 -29.72 4.22 -3.56
C LEU A 167 -30.45 5.22 -2.63
N ARG A 168 -31.42 5.97 -3.17
CA ARG A 168 -32.30 6.85 -2.39
C ARG A 168 -33.35 6.09 -1.57
N HIS A 169 -33.55 4.80 -1.84
CA HIS A 169 -34.54 4.01 -1.12
C HIS A 169 -34.12 3.85 0.35
N PRO A 170 -35.03 4.07 1.33
CA PRO A 170 -34.68 4.05 2.76
C PRO A 170 -34.14 2.68 3.24
N ASP A 171 -34.62 1.60 2.63
CA ASP A 171 -34.22 0.23 2.96
C ASP A 171 -32.89 -0.21 2.32
N CYS A 172 -32.31 0.60 1.44
CA CYS A 172 -31.02 0.31 0.83
C CYS A 172 -29.94 0.15 1.91
N LYS A 173 -29.20 -0.96 1.86
CA LYS A 173 -28.11 -1.29 2.80
C LYS A 173 -26.73 -1.17 2.16
N LEU A 174 -26.63 -0.71 0.91
CA LEU A 174 -25.36 -0.59 0.22
C LEU A 174 -24.48 0.47 0.89
N GLN A 175 -23.28 0.05 1.30
CA GLN A 175 -22.30 0.88 2.01
C GLN A 175 -21.17 1.32 1.09
N ARG A 176 -20.76 0.47 0.14
CA ARG A 176 -19.65 0.73 -0.77
C ARG A 176 -20.10 0.53 -2.21
N LEU A 177 -19.86 1.56 -3.04
CA LEU A 177 -20.14 1.52 -4.46
C LEU A 177 -18.90 1.92 -5.26
N GLY A 178 -18.45 1.00 -6.13
CA GLY A 178 -17.39 1.23 -7.09
C GLY A 178 -17.94 1.65 -8.45
N LEU A 179 -17.61 2.87 -8.91
CA LEU A 179 -17.95 3.42 -10.23
C LEU A 179 -16.69 3.95 -10.94
N ARG A 180 -15.53 3.33 -10.67
CA ARG A 180 -14.28 3.73 -11.31
C ARG A 180 -14.38 3.51 -12.82
N SER A 181 -13.96 4.47 -13.63
CA SER A 181 -13.89 4.34 -15.10
C SER A 181 -15.18 3.81 -15.71
N CYS A 182 -16.31 4.43 -15.34
CA CYS A 182 -17.65 4.09 -15.80
C CYS A 182 -18.18 5.02 -16.91
N SER A 183 -17.29 5.74 -17.60
CA SER A 183 -17.61 6.70 -18.66
C SER A 183 -18.52 7.86 -18.19
N LEU A 184 -18.34 8.34 -16.96
CA LEU A 184 -19.08 9.51 -16.46
C LEU A 184 -18.50 10.82 -17.00
N THR A 185 -19.40 11.72 -17.40
CA THR A 185 -19.06 13.04 -17.99
C THR A 185 -19.53 14.22 -17.15
N GLY A 186 -20.31 13.97 -16.09
CA GLY A 186 -20.78 14.99 -15.14
C GLY A 186 -22.28 15.27 -15.19
N SER A 187 -23.02 14.74 -16.19
CA SER A 187 -24.45 15.02 -16.32
C SER A 187 -25.30 14.43 -15.20
N SER A 188 -24.83 13.34 -14.57
CA SER A 188 -25.51 12.65 -13.46
C SER A 188 -25.21 13.23 -12.06
N PHE A 189 -24.43 14.31 -11.98
CA PHE A 189 -23.93 14.79 -10.70
C PHE A 189 -24.95 15.55 -9.87
N ALA A 190 -25.99 16.10 -10.50
CA ALA A 190 -27.17 16.60 -9.79
C ALA A 190 -27.89 15.45 -9.06
N GLU A 191 -28.06 14.31 -9.72
CA GLU A 191 -28.68 13.11 -9.17
C GLU A 191 -27.82 12.46 -8.07
N LEU A 192 -26.50 12.38 -8.27
CA LEU A 192 -25.55 11.89 -7.26
C LEU A 192 -25.57 12.79 -6.03
N SER A 193 -25.50 14.11 -6.21
CA SER A 193 -25.56 15.08 -5.12
C SER A 193 -26.86 14.94 -4.32
N SER A 194 -28.01 14.86 -5.00
CA SER A 194 -29.31 14.60 -4.38
C SER A 194 -29.36 13.26 -3.63
N MET A 195 -28.76 12.20 -4.20
CA MET A 195 -28.66 10.90 -3.55
C MET A 195 -27.82 10.96 -2.27
N LEU A 196 -26.70 11.69 -2.26
CA LEU A 196 -25.87 11.86 -1.06
C LEU A 196 -26.61 12.56 0.09
N CYS A 197 -27.57 13.44 -0.21
CA CYS A 197 -28.39 14.10 0.80
C CYS A 197 -29.37 13.15 1.51
N THR A 198 -29.76 12.05 0.84
CA THR A 198 -30.89 11.20 1.23
C THR A 198 -30.49 9.75 1.55
N SER A 199 -29.37 9.26 1.02
CA SER A 199 -28.89 7.90 1.22
C SER A 199 -28.68 7.59 2.71
N SER A 200 -29.27 6.49 3.15
CA SER A 200 -29.25 6.06 4.55
C SER A 200 -27.97 5.31 4.94
N SER A 201 -27.25 4.75 3.97
CA SER A 201 -26.26 3.68 4.17
C SER A 201 -24.94 3.88 3.45
N LEU A 202 -24.87 4.64 2.36
CA LEU A 202 -23.66 4.75 1.55
C LEU A 202 -22.56 5.52 2.31
N THR A 203 -21.41 4.87 2.49
CA THR A 203 -20.25 5.42 3.23
C THR A 203 -18.98 5.48 2.39
N ALA A 204 -18.88 4.71 1.31
CA ALA A 204 -17.74 4.76 0.40
C ALA A 204 -18.20 4.83 -1.05
N LEU A 205 -17.65 5.78 -1.79
CA LEU A 205 -17.94 6.01 -3.19
C LEU A 205 -16.63 6.20 -3.96
N ASN A 206 -16.40 5.34 -4.96
CA ASN A 206 -15.27 5.45 -5.87
C ASN A 206 -15.73 5.95 -7.23
N LEU A 207 -15.29 7.15 -7.61
CA LEU A 207 -15.57 7.78 -8.90
C LEU A 207 -14.29 7.97 -9.74
N GLY A 208 -13.16 7.37 -9.34
CA GLY A 208 -11.88 7.60 -9.99
C GLY A 208 -11.86 7.18 -11.47
N GLY A 209 -10.97 7.76 -12.26
CA GLY A 209 -10.80 7.41 -13.68
C GLY A 209 -11.99 7.78 -14.57
N ASN A 210 -12.84 8.74 -14.16
CA ASN A 210 -13.94 9.28 -14.96
C ASN A 210 -13.66 10.75 -15.33
N SER A 211 -14.06 11.19 -16.51
CA SER A 211 -13.82 12.57 -16.96
C SER A 211 -14.85 13.56 -16.37
N LEU A 212 -14.77 13.79 -15.06
CA LEU A 212 -15.76 14.60 -14.32
C LEU A 212 -15.58 16.10 -14.54
N HIS A 213 -14.34 16.58 -14.54
CA HIS A 213 -13.99 18.00 -14.53
C HIS A 213 -14.54 18.77 -13.30
N ASP A 214 -14.09 20.02 -13.15
CA ASP A 214 -14.39 20.84 -11.97
C ASP A 214 -15.90 21.12 -11.73
N PRO A 215 -16.75 21.37 -12.76
CA PRO A 215 -18.16 21.66 -12.53
C PRO A 215 -18.92 20.49 -11.91
N ALA A 216 -18.66 19.26 -12.34
CA ALA A 216 -19.31 18.07 -11.79
C ALA A 216 -18.93 17.88 -10.32
N VAL A 217 -17.64 17.95 -9.97
CA VAL A 217 -17.20 17.85 -8.57
C VAL A 217 -17.76 18.97 -7.71
N SER A 218 -17.90 20.19 -8.25
CA SER A 218 -18.55 21.29 -7.54
C SER A 218 -20.01 20.98 -7.20
N GLN A 219 -20.76 20.34 -8.10
CA GLN A 219 -22.12 19.87 -7.83
C GLN A 219 -22.16 18.73 -6.80
N LEU A 220 -21.22 17.78 -6.86
CA LEU A 220 -21.09 16.71 -5.87
C LEU A 220 -20.87 17.27 -4.47
N CYS A 221 -20.05 18.32 -4.37
CA CYS A 221 -19.71 18.98 -3.12
C CYS A 221 -20.96 19.53 -2.40
N GLU A 222 -21.99 19.98 -3.11
CA GLU A 222 -23.25 20.41 -2.47
C GLU A 222 -23.90 19.28 -1.67
N GLY A 223 -23.89 18.05 -2.18
CA GLY A 223 -24.41 16.88 -1.48
C GLY A 223 -23.52 16.43 -0.33
N LEU A 224 -22.19 16.50 -0.50
CA LEU A 224 -21.21 16.12 0.52
C LEU A 224 -21.24 17.03 1.76
N LYS A 225 -21.65 18.29 1.59
CA LYS A 225 -21.85 19.26 2.68
C LYS A 225 -23.16 19.05 3.44
N HIS A 226 -24.10 18.28 2.88
CA HIS A 226 -25.39 18.09 3.51
C HIS A 226 -25.25 17.36 4.86
N PRO A 227 -25.94 17.78 5.94
CA PRO A 227 -25.81 17.15 7.27
C PRO A 227 -26.19 15.67 7.30
N GLY A 228 -27.04 15.23 6.37
CA GLY A 228 -27.44 13.84 6.22
C GLY A 228 -26.43 12.95 5.47
N CYS A 229 -25.39 13.55 4.87
CA CYS A 229 -24.40 12.79 4.10
C CYS A 229 -23.57 11.88 5.01
N ARG A 230 -23.41 10.61 4.61
CA ARG A 230 -22.66 9.59 5.37
C ARG A 230 -21.36 9.16 4.73
N ILE A 231 -20.95 9.80 3.63
CA ILE A 231 -19.71 9.45 2.92
C ILE A 231 -18.51 9.69 3.83
N GLN A 232 -17.83 8.60 4.16
CA GLN A 232 -16.57 8.56 4.88
C GLN A 232 -15.39 8.46 3.92
N ALA A 233 -15.54 7.73 2.82
CA ALA A 233 -14.48 7.54 1.83
C ALA A 233 -14.93 7.99 0.43
N LEU A 234 -14.19 8.93 -0.14
CA LEU A 234 -14.42 9.45 -1.48
C LEU A 234 -13.14 9.34 -2.31
N GLU A 235 -13.21 8.64 -3.43
CA GLU A 235 -12.12 8.52 -4.39
C GLU A 235 -12.47 9.27 -5.67
N LEU A 236 -11.66 10.28 -6.01
CA LEU A 236 -11.79 11.16 -7.18
C LEU A 236 -10.48 11.24 -7.97
N TRP A 237 -9.66 10.18 -7.93
CA TRP A 237 -8.38 10.16 -8.63
C TRP A 237 -8.57 10.08 -10.15
N MET A 238 -7.69 10.70 -10.94
CA MET A 238 -7.80 10.73 -12.41
C MET A 238 -9.19 11.18 -12.88
N CYS A 239 -9.68 12.30 -12.32
CA CYS A 239 -11.00 12.87 -12.63
C CYS A 239 -10.97 14.17 -13.45
N SER A 240 -9.80 14.50 -14.01
CA SER A 240 -9.55 15.75 -14.76
C SER A 240 -9.82 17.00 -13.92
N LEU A 241 -9.47 16.96 -12.63
CA LEU A 241 -9.66 18.07 -11.70
C LEU A 241 -8.50 19.06 -11.74
N THR A 242 -8.82 20.33 -11.59
CA THR A 242 -7.85 21.43 -11.49
C THR A 242 -7.95 22.13 -10.13
N GLU A 243 -7.14 23.16 -9.92
CA GLU A 243 -7.23 24.04 -8.74
C GLU A 243 -8.65 24.60 -8.49
N SER A 244 -9.50 24.70 -9.53
CA SER A 244 -10.87 25.21 -9.41
C SER A 244 -11.74 24.33 -8.52
N SER A 245 -11.64 23.00 -8.66
CA SER A 245 -12.37 22.05 -7.80
C SER A 245 -11.96 22.14 -6.32
N CYS A 246 -10.73 22.56 -6.04
CA CYS A 246 -10.18 22.62 -4.69
C CYS A 246 -10.88 23.67 -3.81
N VAL A 247 -11.52 24.68 -4.41
CA VAL A 247 -12.36 25.64 -3.67
C VAL A 247 -13.59 24.93 -3.08
N ALA A 248 -14.31 24.16 -3.89
CA ALA A 248 -15.50 23.42 -3.44
C ALA A 248 -15.11 22.31 -2.45
N LEU A 249 -14.04 21.56 -2.75
CA LEU A 249 -13.52 20.52 -1.86
C LEU A 249 -13.01 21.09 -0.53
N SER A 250 -12.35 22.25 -0.52
CA SER A 250 -11.97 22.93 0.73
C SER A 250 -13.19 23.24 1.60
N SER A 251 -14.31 23.64 1.00
CA SER A 251 -15.57 23.85 1.73
C SER A 251 -16.11 22.55 2.32
N VAL A 252 -16.05 21.45 1.56
CA VAL A 252 -16.41 20.11 2.05
C VAL A 252 -15.52 19.70 3.23
N LEU A 253 -14.21 19.93 3.17
CA LEU A 253 -13.29 19.60 4.27
C LEU A 253 -13.66 20.32 5.57
N SER A 254 -14.16 21.56 5.48
CA SER A 254 -14.57 22.34 6.66
C SER A 254 -15.93 21.95 7.23
N THR A 255 -16.84 21.42 6.40
CA THR A 255 -18.28 21.31 6.74
C THR A 255 -18.84 19.89 6.69
N SER A 256 -18.16 18.96 6.02
CA SER A 256 -18.64 17.60 5.85
C SER A 256 -18.85 16.92 7.21
N PRO A 257 -20.00 16.27 7.43
CA PRO A 257 -20.29 15.63 8.70
C PRO A 257 -19.52 14.31 8.89
N SER A 258 -18.96 13.70 7.83
CA SER A 258 -18.51 12.31 7.88
C SER A 258 -17.23 11.99 7.11
N LEU A 259 -16.75 12.85 6.20
CA LEU A 259 -15.61 12.53 5.33
C LEU A 259 -14.30 12.36 6.10
N THR A 260 -13.73 11.15 6.06
CA THR A 260 -12.45 10.80 6.71
C THR A 260 -11.36 10.42 5.71
N ASP A 261 -11.71 9.94 4.53
CA ASP A 261 -10.78 9.40 3.55
C ASP A 261 -11.03 10.09 2.21
N LEU A 262 -10.03 10.81 1.71
CA LEU A 262 -10.11 11.54 0.44
C LEU A 262 -8.92 11.21 -0.44
N ASP A 263 -9.22 10.79 -1.66
CA ASP A 263 -8.23 10.53 -2.72
C ASP A 263 -8.44 11.48 -3.89
N LEU A 264 -7.46 12.35 -4.15
CA LEU A 264 -7.44 13.30 -5.26
C LEU A 264 -6.27 13.03 -6.22
N SER A 265 -5.65 11.85 -6.13
CA SER A 265 -4.45 11.51 -6.89
C SER A 265 -4.65 11.62 -8.41
N ASP A 266 -3.57 11.72 -9.19
CA ASP A 266 -3.61 11.76 -10.65
C ASP A 266 -4.51 12.88 -11.21
N ASN A 267 -4.56 14.04 -10.53
CA ASN A 267 -5.29 15.24 -10.98
C ASN A 267 -4.37 16.45 -11.05
N GLU A 268 -4.64 17.38 -11.96
CA GLU A 268 -3.81 18.55 -12.19
C GLU A 268 -4.10 19.71 -11.22
N ILE A 269 -4.25 19.42 -9.93
CA ILE A 269 -4.61 20.43 -8.92
C ILE A 269 -3.45 21.37 -8.55
N GLY A 270 -2.20 20.89 -8.62
CA GLY A 270 -0.99 21.67 -8.37
C GLY A 270 -0.89 22.29 -6.97
N ASP A 271 0.17 23.10 -6.77
CA ASP A 271 0.45 23.77 -5.50
C ASP A 271 -0.66 24.72 -5.08
N SER A 272 -1.21 25.48 -6.02
CA SER A 272 -2.35 26.39 -5.79
C SER A 272 -3.57 25.64 -5.28
N GLY A 273 -3.95 24.52 -5.90
CA GLY A 273 -5.07 23.69 -5.47
C GLY A 273 -4.86 23.13 -4.07
N VAL A 274 -3.65 22.64 -3.75
CA VAL A 274 -3.33 22.16 -2.39
C VAL A 274 -3.32 23.29 -1.36
N LYS A 275 -2.84 24.49 -1.72
CA LYS A 275 -2.94 25.67 -0.84
C LYS A 275 -4.40 26.03 -0.53
N ARG A 276 -5.32 25.86 -1.48
CA ARG A 276 -6.78 25.94 -1.21
C ARG A 276 -7.23 24.80 -0.29
N LEU A 277 -6.80 23.58 -0.59
CA LEU A 277 -6.79 22.38 0.27
C LEU A 277 -6.67 22.70 1.77
N CYS A 278 -5.55 23.38 2.05
CA CYS A 278 -5.08 23.68 3.38
C CYS A 278 -6.04 24.55 4.19
N GLU A 279 -6.81 25.44 3.55
CA GLU A 279 -7.79 26.27 4.28
C GLU A 279 -8.90 25.43 4.88
N GLY A 280 -9.37 24.40 4.16
CA GLY A 280 -10.34 23.45 4.66
C GLY A 280 -9.77 22.51 5.72
N LEU A 281 -8.53 22.06 5.52
CA LEU A 281 -7.83 21.17 6.46
C LEU A 281 -7.59 21.82 7.83
N LYS A 282 -7.35 23.14 7.88
CA LYS A 282 -7.17 23.91 9.13
C LYS A 282 -8.45 24.04 9.95
N HIS A 283 -9.61 23.84 9.34
CA HIS A 283 -10.87 23.98 10.05
C HIS A 283 -11.01 22.90 11.12
N THR A 284 -11.40 23.28 12.34
CA THR A 284 -11.53 22.36 13.48
C THR A 284 -12.59 21.27 13.28
N GLY A 285 -13.53 21.50 12.37
CA GLY A 285 -14.53 20.51 11.94
C GLY A 285 -14.03 19.48 10.93
N CYS A 286 -12.82 19.62 10.39
CA CYS A 286 -12.28 18.72 9.38
C CYS A 286 -11.98 17.33 9.96
N LYS A 287 -12.62 16.29 9.43
CA LYS A 287 -12.50 14.90 9.91
C LYS A 287 -11.57 14.02 9.10
N VAL A 288 -10.90 14.58 8.08
CA VAL A 288 -10.02 13.80 7.20
C VAL A 288 -8.85 13.20 7.98
N GLN A 289 -8.72 11.89 7.91
CA GLN A 289 -7.65 11.09 8.51
C GLN A 289 -6.73 10.49 7.45
N LYS A 290 -7.21 10.30 6.22
CA LYS A 290 -6.43 9.78 5.11
C LYS A 290 -6.56 10.70 3.91
N LEU A 291 -5.43 11.25 3.48
CA LEU A 291 -5.36 12.13 2.32
C LEU A 291 -4.36 11.58 1.32
N ARG A 292 -4.79 11.36 0.08
CA ARG A 292 -3.91 11.01 -1.03
C ARG A 292 -3.93 12.09 -2.10
N LEU A 293 -2.74 12.54 -2.44
CA LEU A 293 -2.42 13.55 -3.44
C LEU A 293 -1.23 13.02 -4.27
N ASP A 294 -1.30 11.75 -4.67
CA ASP A 294 -0.24 11.15 -5.49
C ASP A 294 -0.35 11.73 -6.92
N ASP A 295 0.76 12.02 -7.59
CA ASP A 295 0.79 12.57 -8.95
C ASP A 295 -0.19 13.75 -9.16
N THR A 296 -0.09 14.76 -8.30
CA THR A 296 -0.93 15.97 -8.38
C THR A 296 -0.15 17.23 -8.79
N LYS A 297 1.01 17.04 -9.42
CA LYS A 297 1.95 18.10 -9.84
C LYS A 297 2.41 19.02 -8.70
N LEU A 298 2.55 18.50 -7.48
CA LEU A 298 3.04 19.29 -6.35
C LEU A 298 4.53 19.54 -6.43
N THR A 299 4.96 20.74 -6.04
CA THR A 299 6.35 21.11 -5.82
C THR A 299 6.59 21.45 -4.35
N ASP A 300 7.83 21.81 -4.00
CA ASP A 300 8.15 22.22 -2.62
C ASP A 300 7.35 23.47 -2.18
N ASP A 301 6.75 24.23 -3.09
CA ASP A 301 6.05 25.49 -2.83
C ASP A 301 4.79 25.34 -1.94
N CYS A 302 4.06 24.22 -2.00
CA CYS A 302 2.88 24.01 -1.14
C CYS A 302 3.17 23.27 0.17
N VAL A 303 4.35 22.65 0.30
CA VAL A 303 4.67 21.77 1.43
C VAL A 303 4.65 22.52 2.78
N PRO A 304 5.16 23.76 2.91
CA PRO A 304 5.11 24.49 4.17
C PRO A 304 3.67 24.70 4.65
N GLU A 305 2.77 25.15 3.77
CA GLU A 305 1.35 25.38 4.09
C GLU A 305 0.62 24.07 4.38
N LEU A 306 0.91 23.01 3.62
CA LEU A 306 0.35 21.68 3.85
C LEU A 306 0.75 21.15 5.22
N CYS A 307 2.04 21.16 5.55
CA CYS A 307 2.51 20.70 6.85
C CYS A 307 1.93 21.53 7.99
N ALA A 308 1.84 22.86 7.84
CA ALA A 308 1.20 23.73 8.83
C ALA A 308 -0.27 23.36 9.06
N ALA A 309 -1.05 23.13 8.00
CA ALA A 309 -2.44 22.71 8.11
C ALA A 309 -2.60 21.35 8.79
N LEU A 310 -1.73 20.38 8.46
CA LEU A 310 -1.80 19.03 9.01
C LEU A 310 -1.38 18.95 10.49
N LEU A 311 -0.48 19.82 10.94
CA LEU A 311 -0.11 19.96 12.35
C LEU A 311 -1.31 20.37 13.23
N GLU A 312 -2.27 21.12 12.68
CA GLU A 312 -3.47 21.55 13.40
C GLU A 312 -4.49 20.42 13.58
N LYS A 313 -4.60 19.48 12.62
CA LYS A 313 -5.61 18.42 12.63
C LYS A 313 -5.45 17.40 13.76
N ARG A 314 -4.21 17.08 14.16
CA ARG A 314 -3.84 16.07 15.19
C ARG A 314 -4.40 14.64 15.00
N ASP A 315 -5.36 14.40 14.11
CA ASP A 315 -6.01 13.11 13.87
C ASP A 315 -5.62 12.46 12.53
N LEU A 316 -4.79 13.11 11.72
CA LEU A 316 -4.29 12.58 10.46
C LEU A 316 -3.53 11.26 10.66
N GLN A 317 -3.97 10.21 10.00
CA GLN A 317 -3.39 8.87 10.09
C GLN A 317 -2.50 8.53 8.90
N ARG A 318 -2.85 8.99 7.70
CA ARG A 318 -2.13 8.63 6.47
C ARG A 318 -2.08 9.80 5.51
N LEU A 319 -0.87 10.07 5.00
CA LEU A 319 -0.63 11.04 3.94
C LEU A 319 0.15 10.37 2.81
N SER A 320 -0.33 10.54 1.58
CA SER A 320 0.36 10.07 0.38
C SER A 320 0.59 11.24 -0.56
N LEU A 321 1.85 11.46 -0.93
CA LEU A 321 2.34 12.50 -1.86
C LEU A 321 3.26 11.87 -2.91
N ARG A 322 3.02 10.62 -3.28
CA ARG A 322 3.89 9.89 -4.22
C ARG A 322 3.86 10.53 -5.60
N TRP A 323 4.88 10.29 -6.39
CA TRP A 323 4.91 10.68 -7.81
C TRP A 323 4.69 12.18 -8.06
N ASN A 324 5.09 13.05 -7.11
CA ASN A 324 5.08 14.49 -7.29
C ASN A 324 6.47 15.01 -7.66
N LEU A 325 6.65 16.34 -7.65
CA LEU A 325 7.89 17.02 -8.02
C LEU A 325 8.63 17.55 -6.78
N LEU A 326 8.39 16.97 -5.60
CA LEU A 326 9.04 17.37 -4.35
C LEU A 326 10.54 17.07 -4.39
N THR A 327 11.35 17.96 -3.85
CA THR A 327 12.80 17.80 -3.73
C THR A 327 13.22 17.72 -2.27
N ASP A 328 14.52 17.58 -2.00
CA ASP A 328 15.08 17.55 -0.65
C ASP A 328 14.67 18.77 0.20
N LEU A 329 14.32 19.89 -0.43
CA LEU A 329 13.82 21.10 0.25
C LEU A 329 12.53 20.84 1.04
N SER A 330 11.68 19.90 0.62
CA SER A 330 10.44 19.56 1.33
C SER A 330 10.66 18.77 2.63
N ILE A 331 11.77 18.03 2.75
CA ILE A 331 12.00 17.06 3.85
C ILE A 331 11.99 17.73 5.21
N VAL A 332 12.56 18.94 5.30
CA VAL A 332 12.64 19.70 6.56
C VAL A 332 11.25 20.02 7.11
N PHE A 333 10.24 20.20 6.25
CA PHE A 333 8.87 20.53 6.65
C PHE A 333 8.07 19.31 7.13
N PHE A 334 8.42 18.10 6.67
CA PHE A 334 7.81 16.87 7.18
C PHE A 334 8.34 16.49 8.56
N THR A 335 9.50 17.02 8.99
CA THR A 335 10.10 16.66 10.28
C THR A 335 9.21 17.02 11.47
N PRO A 336 8.68 18.26 11.60
CA PRO A 336 7.71 18.59 12.65
C PRO A 336 6.46 17.72 12.63
N LEU A 337 5.95 17.37 11.44
CA LEU A 337 4.79 16.48 11.29
C LEU A 337 5.10 15.09 11.86
N LEU A 338 6.29 14.57 11.56
CA LEU A 338 6.74 13.28 12.05
C LEU A 338 7.05 13.27 13.55
N GLU A 339 7.45 14.39 14.15
CA GLU A 339 7.74 14.48 15.58
C GLU A 339 6.47 14.67 16.43
N THR A 340 5.53 15.48 15.95
CA THR A 340 4.39 15.95 16.75
C THR A 340 3.08 15.20 16.48
N CYS A 341 2.81 14.75 15.24
CA CYS A 341 1.58 14.04 14.91
C CYS A 341 1.69 12.56 15.29
N SER A 342 1.25 12.23 16.50
CA SER A 342 1.25 10.85 17.02
C SER A 342 0.29 9.90 16.30
N SER A 343 -0.78 10.43 15.71
CA SER A 343 -1.78 9.70 14.93
C SER A 343 -1.26 9.25 13.56
N LEU A 344 -0.29 9.99 12.99
CA LEU A 344 0.27 9.69 11.69
C LEU A 344 1.01 8.35 11.75
N SER A 345 0.53 7.40 10.96
CA SER A 345 1.03 6.02 10.87
C SER A 345 1.76 5.73 9.55
N GLU A 346 1.42 6.48 8.50
CA GLU A 346 1.92 6.26 7.14
C GLU A 346 2.13 7.59 6.43
N LEU A 347 3.35 7.82 5.93
CA LEU A 347 3.70 8.94 5.06
C LEU A 347 4.37 8.37 3.80
N LYS A 348 3.76 8.54 2.63
CA LYS A 348 4.34 8.05 1.36
C LYS A 348 4.86 9.19 0.52
N LEU A 349 6.14 9.16 0.20
CA LEU A 349 6.85 10.16 -0.60
C LEU A 349 7.59 9.54 -1.80
N SER A 350 7.37 8.25 -2.11
CA SER A 350 8.05 7.56 -3.21
C SER A 350 7.69 8.14 -4.58
N GLY A 351 8.64 8.15 -5.52
CA GLY A 351 8.42 8.71 -6.87
C GLY A 351 8.58 10.22 -6.99
N ASN A 352 9.11 10.89 -5.95
CA ASN A 352 9.48 12.30 -5.98
C ASN A 352 10.93 12.50 -6.44
N LYS A 353 11.38 13.76 -6.53
CA LYS A 353 12.72 14.17 -6.99
C LYS A 353 13.72 14.30 -5.83
N PHE A 354 13.69 13.36 -4.88
CA PHE A 354 14.67 13.33 -3.80
C PHE A 354 16.03 12.82 -4.28
N THR A 355 17.11 13.41 -3.77
CA THR A 355 18.47 12.90 -3.98
C THR A 355 18.84 11.89 -2.89
N ASP A 356 19.97 11.21 -3.06
CA ASP A 356 20.50 10.31 -2.03
C ASP A 356 20.74 11.03 -0.69
N ALA A 357 21.02 12.34 -0.71
CA ALA A 357 21.17 13.14 0.51
C ALA A 357 19.83 13.29 1.24
N GLY A 358 18.74 13.55 0.49
CA GLY A 358 17.39 13.60 1.02
C GLY A 358 16.91 12.25 1.57
N GLU A 359 17.27 11.14 0.93
CA GLU A 359 16.99 9.79 1.44
C GLU A 359 17.63 9.56 2.82
N VAL A 360 18.92 9.92 2.97
CA VAL A 360 19.64 9.83 4.24
C VAL A 360 19.00 10.71 5.31
N GLN A 361 18.64 11.95 4.97
CA GLN A 361 17.98 12.86 5.89
C GLN A 361 16.62 12.30 6.35
N SER A 362 15.83 11.73 5.44
CA SER A 362 14.55 11.10 5.75
C SER A 362 14.72 9.89 6.68
N ALA A 363 15.74 9.07 6.46
CA ALA A 363 16.05 7.92 7.30
C ALA A 363 16.42 8.33 8.73
N GLN A 364 17.20 9.41 8.90
CA GLN A 364 17.57 9.95 10.22
C GLN A 364 16.33 10.39 11.01
N VAL A 365 15.37 11.06 10.37
CA VAL A 365 14.12 11.49 11.01
C VAL A 365 13.30 10.28 11.51
N LEU A 366 13.26 9.20 10.73
CA LEU A 366 12.56 7.96 11.14
C LEU A 366 13.26 7.24 12.29
N GLU A 367 14.58 7.20 12.29
CA GLU A 367 15.35 6.57 13.36
C GLU A 367 15.07 7.26 14.70
N GLY A 368 15.04 8.60 14.71
CA GLY A 368 14.60 9.39 15.86
C GLY A 368 13.21 9.00 16.35
N ARG A 369 12.25 8.78 15.44
CA ARG A 369 10.86 8.39 15.80
C ARG A 369 10.76 6.94 16.31
N LYS A 370 11.54 6.00 15.76
CA LYS A 370 11.62 4.62 16.26
C LYS A 370 12.16 4.57 17.69
N LEU A 371 13.16 5.40 18.00
CA LEU A 371 13.69 5.53 19.37
C LEU A 371 12.62 6.08 20.35
N LEU A 372 11.69 6.90 19.87
CA LEU A 372 10.52 7.37 20.63
C LEU A 372 9.38 6.34 20.74
N GLY A 373 9.57 5.10 20.26
CA GLY A 373 8.61 4.00 20.39
C GLY A 373 7.39 4.09 19.46
N LYS A 374 7.40 4.98 18.47
CA LYS A 374 6.28 5.17 17.52
C LYS A 374 6.69 4.74 16.11
N ALA A 375 6.17 3.61 15.64
CA ALA A 375 6.46 3.15 14.28
C ALA A 375 5.65 3.93 13.23
N VAL A 376 6.33 4.56 12.28
CA VAL A 376 5.72 5.13 11.06
C VAL A 376 6.37 4.50 9.85
N SER A 377 5.55 4.13 8.88
CA SER A 377 6.02 3.75 7.55
C SER A 377 6.24 5.01 6.74
N LEU A 378 7.51 5.31 6.46
CA LEU A 378 7.89 6.32 5.47
C LEU A 378 8.50 5.61 4.26
N THR A 379 7.94 5.84 3.10
CA THR A 379 8.44 5.29 1.83
C THR A 379 8.94 6.45 0.98
N VAL A 380 10.25 6.65 0.95
CA VAL A 380 10.96 7.49 -0.03
C VAL A 380 11.55 6.50 -1.04
N PRO A 381 11.65 6.80 -2.35
CA PRO A 381 12.30 5.85 -3.25
C PRO A 381 13.72 5.62 -2.72
N VAL A 382 14.19 4.37 -2.77
CA VAL A 382 15.63 4.10 -2.76
C VAL A 382 16.01 4.21 -4.22
N ASN A 383 16.72 5.27 -4.61
CA ASN A 383 17.29 5.32 -5.94
C ASN A 383 18.09 4.03 -6.13
N TYR A 384 17.62 3.22 -7.08
CA TYR A 384 18.20 1.90 -7.33
C TYR A 384 19.68 2.12 -7.68
N TRP A 385 20.54 1.66 -6.76
CA TRP A 385 22.00 1.83 -6.67
C TRP A 385 22.49 3.09 -5.92
N ALA A 386 22.32 3.06 -4.60
CA ALA A 386 22.89 4.03 -3.67
C ALA A 386 24.39 4.34 -3.96
N PRO A 387 24.80 5.62 -3.90
CA PRO A 387 26.20 6.06 -3.85
C PRO A 387 26.99 5.44 -2.69
N VAL A 388 26.31 4.84 -1.71
CA VAL A 388 26.94 4.10 -0.62
C VAL A 388 27.55 2.80 -1.15
N ALA A 389 26.86 2.06 -2.02
CA ALA A 389 27.42 0.89 -2.70
C ALA A 389 28.54 1.33 -3.66
N LYS A 390 28.33 2.43 -4.41
CA LYS A 390 29.33 3.01 -5.33
C LYS A 390 30.59 3.50 -4.59
N SER A 391 30.46 4.23 -3.49
CA SER A 391 31.59 4.77 -2.71
C SER A 391 32.31 3.70 -1.90
N GLN A 392 31.61 2.65 -1.45
CA GLN A 392 32.26 1.48 -0.86
C GLN A 392 32.99 0.64 -1.92
N LEU A 393 32.42 0.46 -3.13
CA LEU A 393 33.10 -0.18 -4.25
C LEU A 393 34.33 0.63 -4.71
N PHE A 394 34.21 1.95 -4.83
CA PHE A 394 35.32 2.86 -5.18
C PHE A 394 36.41 2.90 -4.09
N ARG A 395 36.05 2.79 -2.81
CA ARG A 395 37.02 2.62 -1.70
C ARG A 395 37.72 1.26 -1.75
N LEU A 396 37.00 0.19 -2.10
CA LEU A 396 37.58 -1.13 -2.34
C LEU A 396 38.55 -1.14 -3.54
N ILE A 397 38.23 -0.41 -4.61
CA ILE A 397 39.07 -0.29 -5.82
C ILE A 397 40.30 0.62 -5.60
N ARG A 398 40.18 1.69 -4.80
CA ARG A 398 41.32 2.58 -4.43
C ARG A 398 42.20 2.03 -3.31
N GLY A 399 41.68 1.10 -2.50
CA GLY A 399 42.38 0.53 -1.35
C GLY A 399 43.33 -0.63 -1.66
N TYR A 400 43.37 -1.12 -2.91
CA TYR A 400 44.27 -2.18 -3.35
C TYR A 400 45.52 -1.59 -4.04
N PRO A 401 46.71 -1.69 -3.42
CA PRO A 401 47.94 -1.26 -4.07
C PRO A 401 48.43 -2.39 -4.99
N GLY A 402 48.12 -2.30 -6.28
CA GLY A 402 48.58 -3.27 -7.27
C GLY A 402 47.76 -3.29 -8.55
N HIS A 403 47.60 -2.14 -9.22
CA HIS A 403 47.00 -2.12 -10.56
C HIS A 403 48.07 -2.44 -11.60
N GLY A 404 48.04 -3.67 -12.11
CA GLY A 404 48.69 -4.01 -13.38
C GLY A 404 47.86 -3.49 -14.57
N PRO A 405 48.48 -3.31 -15.75
CA PRO A 405 47.85 -2.69 -16.93
C PRO A 405 46.62 -3.42 -17.51
N ASP A 406 46.26 -4.60 -17.00
CA ASP A 406 45.16 -5.43 -17.51
C ASP A 406 43.74 -4.98 -17.08
N LEU A 407 43.61 -4.08 -16.09
CA LEU A 407 42.31 -3.61 -15.57
C LEU A 407 41.86 -2.25 -16.12
N GLN A 408 42.77 -1.50 -16.78
CA GLN A 408 42.46 -0.18 -17.33
C GLN A 408 41.34 -0.19 -18.39
N PRO A 409 41.30 -1.15 -19.34
CA PRO A 409 40.22 -1.19 -20.34
C PRO A 409 38.83 -1.44 -19.73
N GLN A 410 38.77 -2.06 -18.55
CA GLN A 410 37.51 -2.39 -17.85
C GLN A 410 37.00 -1.19 -17.03
N ILE A 411 37.92 -0.38 -16.50
CA ILE A 411 37.62 0.90 -15.87
C ILE A 411 37.11 1.90 -16.92
N ASP A 412 37.74 1.92 -18.09
CA ASP A 412 37.35 2.80 -19.20
C ASP A 412 35.96 2.41 -19.75
N LEU A 413 35.64 1.11 -19.88
CA LEU A 413 34.32 0.62 -20.29
C LEU A 413 33.21 0.97 -19.28
N LEU A 414 33.51 0.92 -17.97
CA LEU A 414 32.57 1.31 -16.91
C LEU A 414 32.35 2.83 -16.86
N GLN A 415 33.38 3.62 -17.20
CA GLN A 415 33.25 5.07 -17.37
C GLN A 415 32.42 5.42 -18.60
N ASP A 416 32.63 4.72 -19.72
CA ASP A 416 31.93 4.96 -20.98
C ASP A 416 30.43 4.61 -20.89
N LEU A 417 30.09 3.51 -20.21
CA LEU A 417 28.71 3.14 -19.85
C LEU A 417 28.06 4.12 -18.86
N SER A 418 28.85 4.86 -18.06
CA SER A 418 28.34 5.87 -17.13
C SER A 418 28.08 7.23 -17.78
N SER A 419 28.71 7.51 -18.93
CA SER A 419 28.55 8.75 -19.69
C SER A 419 27.46 8.69 -20.76
N GLN A 420 26.93 7.50 -21.08
CA GLN A 420 25.81 7.35 -22.01
C GLN A 420 24.48 7.52 -21.25
N ALA A 421 23.66 8.48 -21.66
CA ALA A 421 22.27 8.57 -21.21
C ALA A 421 21.43 7.55 -22.01
N PRO A 422 20.89 6.49 -21.39
CA PRO A 422 20.14 5.49 -22.11
C PRO A 422 18.72 6.00 -22.42
N ALA A 423 18.24 5.71 -23.64
CA ALA A 423 16.91 6.08 -24.11
C ALA A 423 15.78 5.19 -23.55
N SER A 424 16.09 4.05 -22.91
CA SER A 424 15.10 3.18 -22.25
C SER A 424 15.74 2.20 -21.25
N GLN A 425 14.92 1.68 -20.34
CA GLN A 425 15.31 0.76 -19.25
C GLN A 425 15.59 -0.69 -19.73
N ASP A 426 15.12 -1.06 -20.92
CA ASP A 426 15.20 -2.42 -21.45
C ASP A 426 16.52 -2.75 -22.18
N ASP A 427 17.29 -1.74 -22.59
CA ASP A 427 18.53 -1.92 -23.35
C ASP A 427 19.77 -2.22 -22.48
N LEU A 428 19.73 -1.86 -21.18
CA LEU A 428 20.88 -1.95 -20.26
C LEU A 428 21.01 -3.31 -19.56
N LEU A 429 19.88 -3.95 -19.25
CA LEU A 429 19.84 -5.17 -18.44
C LEU A 429 20.52 -6.39 -19.11
N PRO A 430 20.39 -6.62 -20.44
CA PRO A 430 21.10 -7.71 -21.12
C PRO A 430 22.62 -7.47 -21.20
N GLN A 431 23.04 -6.21 -21.37
CA GLN A 431 24.46 -5.85 -21.49
C GLN A 431 25.20 -5.96 -20.16
N LEU A 432 24.57 -5.53 -19.06
CA LEU A 432 25.09 -5.71 -17.69
C LEU A 432 25.18 -7.19 -17.30
N ARG A 433 24.18 -8.01 -17.65
CA ARG A 433 24.22 -9.46 -17.44
C ARG A 433 25.35 -10.12 -18.22
N LEU A 434 25.64 -9.67 -19.44
CA LEU A 434 26.74 -10.18 -20.27
C LEU A 434 28.12 -9.83 -19.67
N VAL A 435 28.28 -8.62 -19.14
CA VAL A 435 29.53 -8.17 -18.48
C VAL A 435 29.75 -8.90 -17.16
N MET A 436 28.70 -9.10 -16.35
CA MET A 436 28.78 -9.89 -15.11
C MET A 436 29.06 -11.37 -15.38
N ALA A 437 28.42 -11.98 -16.39
CA ALA A 437 28.60 -13.38 -16.73
C ALA A 437 29.99 -13.70 -17.33
N LYS A 438 30.57 -12.79 -18.12
CA LYS A 438 31.90 -13.00 -18.73
C LYS A 438 33.07 -12.77 -17.76
N ASN A 439 32.92 -11.88 -16.78
CA ASN A 439 34.07 -11.39 -16.00
C ASN A 439 34.06 -11.77 -14.52
N LEU A 440 32.91 -12.08 -13.91
CA LEU A 440 32.84 -12.48 -12.49
C LEU A 440 32.93 -13.99 -12.29
N GLN A 441 32.44 -14.78 -13.25
CA GLN A 441 32.44 -16.24 -13.20
C GLN A 441 33.87 -16.84 -13.16
N PRO A 442 34.86 -16.37 -13.95
CA PRO A 442 36.23 -16.90 -13.89
C PRO A 442 36.95 -16.58 -12.57
N LEU A 443 36.56 -15.50 -11.89
CA LEU A 443 37.06 -15.11 -10.57
C LEU A 443 36.45 -15.97 -9.46
N LEU A 444 35.16 -16.27 -9.53
CA LEU A 444 34.46 -17.20 -8.63
C LEU A 444 34.97 -18.63 -8.77
N ASP A 445 35.25 -19.08 -10.00
CA ASP A 445 35.81 -20.42 -10.28
C ASP A 445 37.27 -20.55 -9.78
N ARG A 446 38.02 -19.43 -9.71
CA ARG A 446 39.39 -19.38 -9.14
C ARG A 446 39.43 -19.30 -7.61
N LEU A 447 38.39 -18.76 -6.97
CA LEU A 447 38.30 -18.60 -5.52
C LEU A 447 37.70 -19.82 -4.81
N HIS A 448 36.88 -20.62 -5.51
CA HIS A 448 36.27 -21.85 -4.98
C HIS A 448 37.26 -22.81 -4.30
N PRO A 449 38.44 -23.13 -4.89
CA PRO A 449 39.40 -24.06 -4.29
C PRO A 449 40.11 -23.52 -3.04
N LEU A 450 40.12 -22.19 -2.83
CA LEU A 450 40.73 -21.55 -1.67
C LEU A 450 39.76 -21.47 -0.48
N LEU A 451 38.46 -21.30 -0.74
CA LEU A 451 37.40 -21.34 0.25
C LEU A 451 37.20 -22.76 0.82
N ASP A 452 37.24 -23.79 -0.03
CA ASP A 452 37.17 -25.20 0.40
C ASP A 452 38.38 -25.63 1.26
N ARG A 453 39.54 -24.96 1.08
CA ARG A 453 40.75 -25.22 1.88
C ARG A 453 40.76 -24.51 3.24
N LEU A 454 39.95 -23.46 3.43
CA LEU A 454 39.87 -22.68 4.68
C LEU A 454 38.70 -23.07 5.58
N ALA A 455 37.67 -23.73 5.06
CA ALA A 455 36.53 -24.25 5.82
C ALA A 455 36.91 -25.07 7.08
N PRO A 456 37.88 -26.02 7.04
CA PRO A 456 38.22 -26.82 8.23
C PRO A 456 38.99 -26.05 9.32
N LEU A 457 39.51 -24.85 9.02
CA LEU A 457 40.14 -23.95 10.03
C LEU A 457 39.10 -23.09 10.76
N LEU A 458 38.03 -22.69 10.07
CA LEU A 458 36.90 -21.96 10.66
C LEU A 458 36.05 -22.85 11.58
N ASP A 459 35.82 -24.11 11.21
CA ASP A 459 35.12 -25.09 12.06
C ASP A 459 35.89 -25.42 13.34
N ARG A 460 37.23 -25.32 13.33
CA ARG A 460 38.09 -25.52 14.50
C ARG A 460 38.12 -24.33 15.48
N LEU A 461 37.77 -23.12 15.03
CA LEU A 461 37.78 -21.90 15.85
C LEU A 461 36.40 -21.53 16.41
N ALA A 462 35.31 -22.04 15.82
CA ALA A 462 33.94 -21.79 16.27
C ALA A 462 33.65 -22.12 17.75
N PRO A 463 34.21 -23.20 18.36
CA PRO A 463 33.95 -23.51 19.77
C PRO A 463 34.66 -22.56 20.76
N LEU A 464 35.73 -21.87 20.34
CA LEU A 464 36.48 -20.94 21.17
C LEU A 464 35.84 -19.55 21.21
N LEU A 465 35.19 -19.13 20.11
CA LEU A 465 34.40 -17.89 20.04
C LEU A 465 33.05 -18.02 20.77
N ALA A 466 32.44 -19.21 20.78
CA ALA A 466 31.19 -19.47 21.49
C ALA A 466 31.31 -19.45 23.03
N LYS A 467 32.54 -19.60 23.58
CA LYS A 467 32.80 -19.55 25.03
C LYS A 467 33.16 -18.17 25.57
N ALA A 468 33.32 -17.15 24.72
CA ALA A 468 33.77 -15.81 25.13
C ALA A 468 32.65 -14.75 25.24
N CYS A 469 31.38 -15.08 24.95
CA CYS A 469 30.26 -14.13 25.04
C CYS A 469 29.04 -14.73 25.75
N PRO A 470 28.84 -14.42 27.04
CA PRO A 470 27.55 -13.88 27.44
C PRO A 470 27.68 -12.81 28.54
N ALA A 471 27.69 -11.52 28.19
CA ALA A 471 27.35 -10.41 29.10
C ALA A 471 27.25 -9.06 28.36
N ALA A 472 26.14 -8.80 27.65
CA ALA A 472 25.73 -7.44 27.27
C ALA A 472 24.22 -7.37 26.98
N GLY A 473 23.41 -8.07 27.78
CA GLY A 473 21.98 -8.21 27.53
C GLY A 473 21.15 -8.43 28.79
N GLN A 474 21.59 -7.96 29.95
CA GLN A 474 20.72 -7.84 31.13
C GLN A 474 21.06 -6.57 31.93
N ALA A 475 19.98 -5.84 32.26
CA ALA A 475 19.85 -4.76 33.25
C ALA A 475 20.19 -3.31 32.84
N CYS A 476 19.14 -2.58 32.44
CA CYS A 476 18.75 -1.35 33.14
C CYS A 476 17.58 -1.74 34.09
N PRO A 477 17.32 -1.07 35.24
CA PRO A 477 17.36 0.39 35.40
C PRO A 477 17.86 0.90 36.78
N ILE A 478 17.78 2.23 36.96
CA ILE A 478 17.88 3.03 38.20
C ILE A 478 19.26 3.66 38.46
N ALA A 479 19.44 4.85 37.87
CA ALA A 479 20.35 5.84 38.39
C ALA A 479 19.65 6.66 39.49
N GLY A 480 20.25 6.66 40.68
CA GLY A 480 20.53 7.90 41.38
C GLY A 480 19.44 8.49 42.27
N GLN A 481 19.13 7.82 43.38
CA GLN A 481 18.89 8.54 44.64
C GLN A 481 19.54 7.80 45.83
N ALA A 482 20.28 8.59 46.61
CA ALA A 482 20.77 8.34 47.97
C ALA A 482 21.89 7.30 48.21
N CYS A 483 23.11 7.80 48.45
CA CYS A 483 23.92 7.34 49.60
C CYS A 483 23.30 7.97 50.88
N PRO A 484 23.56 7.55 52.15
CA PRO A 484 24.58 6.60 52.64
C PRO A 484 24.10 5.64 53.77
N THR A 485 24.87 4.59 54.11
CA THR A 485 25.06 4.01 55.47
C THR A 485 26.06 2.85 55.34
N ALA A 486 27.25 2.95 55.95
CA ALA A 486 27.63 2.24 57.18
C ALA A 486 27.23 0.75 57.13
N GLY A 487 28.11 -0.24 57.05
CA GLY A 487 29.30 -0.44 57.86
C GLY A 487 29.34 -1.93 58.24
N GLN A 488 30.53 -2.38 58.66
CA GLN A 488 30.96 -3.75 59.04
C GLN A 488 31.89 -4.36 57.97
N ALA A 489 33.23 -4.28 58.10
CA ALA A 489 34.09 -4.92 59.12
C ALA A 489 33.80 -6.44 59.18
N CYS A 490 34.74 -7.38 59.07
CA CYS A 490 36.18 -7.38 59.37
C CYS A 490 36.76 -8.75 58.88
N PRO A 491 37.98 -9.22 59.25
CA PRO A 491 39.07 -9.52 58.32
C PRO A 491 39.73 -10.91 58.55
N THR A 492 41.02 -11.04 58.24
CA THR A 492 42.01 -12.17 58.41
C THR A 492 42.27 -12.93 57.10
N ALA A 493 43.49 -13.27 56.67
CA ALA A 493 44.89 -13.07 57.08
C ALA A 493 45.72 -13.13 55.76
N GLY A 494 46.81 -12.41 55.53
CA GLY A 494 48.09 -12.54 56.23
C GLY A 494 48.95 -13.65 55.61
N GLN A 495 50.08 -13.25 55.00
CA GLN A 495 51.26 -14.04 54.59
C GLN A 495 51.34 -14.53 53.13
N ALA A 496 52.17 -13.86 52.31
CA ALA A 496 53.55 -14.29 52.03
C ALA A 496 54.07 -13.66 50.71
N CYS A 497 55.11 -12.82 50.85
CA CYS A 497 56.12 -12.54 49.83
C CYS A 497 57.45 -12.90 50.53
N PRO A 498 58.44 -13.54 49.88
CA PRO A 498 59.49 -12.72 49.24
C PRO A 498 60.27 -13.38 48.08
N THR A 499 60.87 -12.53 47.22
CA THR A 499 62.31 -12.44 46.83
C THR A 499 62.41 -11.41 45.68
N ALA A 500 62.90 -10.18 45.92
CA ALA A 500 64.28 -9.69 45.66
C ALA A 500 64.72 -9.79 44.19
N GLY A 501 65.17 -8.74 43.48
CA GLY A 501 65.45 -7.35 43.85
C GLY A 501 66.04 -6.54 42.67
N GLN A 502 66.42 -5.30 42.98
CA GLN A 502 67.25 -4.36 42.21
C GLN A 502 66.62 -3.74 40.94
N ALA A 503 66.75 -2.46 40.60
CA ALA A 503 67.24 -1.24 41.23
C ALA A 503 66.81 -0.07 40.29
N CYS A 504 66.38 1.07 40.83
CA CYS A 504 66.51 2.35 40.11
C CYS A 504 67.97 2.81 40.21
N PRO A 505 68.45 3.72 39.33
CA PRO A 505 68.42 5.11 39.79
C PRO A 505 68.34 6.23 38.71
N ILE A 506 67.79 7.38 39.15
CA ILE A 506 68.23 8.78 38.86
C ILE A 506 67.96 9.33 37.44
N ALA A 507 67.65 10.60 37.17
CA ALA A 507 67.13 11.81 37.84
C ALA A 507 67.15 12.93 36.77
N GLY A 508 66.47 14.05 37.02
CA GLY A 508 66.64 15.34 36.32
C GLY A 508 65.35 15.78 35.63
N GLN A 509 64.51 16.61 36.26
CA GLN A 509 64.55 18.09 36.22
C GLN A 509 64.46 18.65 34.79
N ALA A 510 63.73 19.70 34.45
CA ALA A 510 62.68 20.53 35.03
C ALA A 510 62.23 21.45 33.87
N CYS A 511 61.04 22.06 33.93
CA CYS A 511 60.71 23.22 33.09
C CYS A 511 61.72 24.37 33.33
N PRO A 512 61.79 25.33 32.39
CA PRO A 512 61.36 26.67 32.82
C PRO A 512 60.47 27.42 31.81
N ILE A 513 59.93 28.49 32.38
CA ILE A 513 58.96 29.47 31.89
C ILE A 513 59.64 30.51 30.98
N ALA A 514 58.83 31.04 30.05
CA ALA A 514 58.84 32.34 29.36
C ALA A 514 60.16 33.08 29.05
N GLY A 515 60.26 33.45 27.77
CA GLY A 515 60.90 34.64 27.24
C GLY A 515 60.15 35.05 25.98
#